data_AF-A0A453CTC3-F1
#
_entry.id   AF-A0A453CTC3-F1
#
_cell.length_a   1.000
_cell.length_b   1.000
_cell.length_c   1.000
_cell.angle_alpha   90.00
_cell.angle_beta   90.00
_cell.angle_gamma   90.00
#
_symmetry.space_group_name_H-M   'P 1'
#
loop_
_entity.id
_entity.type
_entity.pdbx_description
1 polymer ?
#
loop_
_entity_poly.entity_id
_entity_poly.type
_entity_poly.pdbx_seq_one_letter_code
_entity_poly.pdbx_strand_id
1 'polypeptide(L)'
;APGLTLCRPHPAPTTPAMAATVRFGLLVAMFQAMTRDRTSAKKRGRLRTFLDRAYGASGRDDYFSALRLILPSLDRERGSYGLKEAALAAALVEALGIAKDSPDAVRLTNWRRGGGGRNAGNFSLVAAEVLQRRQGMTSGGLTIKEVNDALDRLSASDTRSEKASVLSSLIKKTNALEMKWLLMIIIKGELVLQLLFLYA
;
A
#
# COMPACT_ATOMS: atom_id res chain seq x y z
N ALA A 1 2.42 -60.26 -14.35
CA ALA A 1 2.72 -59.04 -15.13
C ALA A 1 2.88 -57.88 -14.17
N PRO A 2 4.09 -57.30 -14.02
CA PRO A 2 4.30 -56.16 -13.13
C PRO A 2 4.28 -54.83 -13.92
N GLY A 3 3.80 -53.78 -13.26
CA GLY A 3 4.32 -52.42 -13.44
C GLY A 3 3.78 -51.59 -14.60
N LEU A 4 2.73 -50.81 -14.32
CA LEU A 4 2.56 -49.47 -14.90
C LEU A 4 2.08 -48.51 -13.80
N THR A 5 3.01 -48.14 -12.92
CA THR A 5 2.85 -46.95 -12.08
C THR A 5 2.96 -45.75 -13.01
N LEU A 6 1.82 -45.13 -13.33
CA LEU A 6 1.76 -43.92 -14.11
C LEU A 6 2.38 -42.77 -13.28
N CYS A 7 3.68 -42.52 -13.46
CA CYS A 7 4.30 -41.30 -12.96
C CYS A 7 3.57 -40.10 -13.58
N ARG A 8 2.73 -39.42 -12.79
CA ARG A 8 2.21 -38.12 -13.19
C ARG A 8 3.40 -37.17 -13.36
N PRO A 9 3.46 -36.38 -14.44
CA PRO A 9 4.50 -35.39 -14.58
C PRO A 9 4.42 -34.40 -13.42
N HIS A 10 5.54 -34.25 -12.71
CA HIS A 10 5.77 -33.18 -11.77
C HIS A 10 5.70 -31.85 -12.54
N PRO A 11 4.85 -30.87 -12.16
CA PRO A 11 4.91 -29.57 -12.79
C PRO A 11 6.27 -28.94 -12.45
N ALA A 12 7.04 -28.67 -13.50
CA ALA A 12 8.28 -27.91 -13.47
C ALA A 12 8.04 -26.45 -12.99
N PRO A 13 9.09 -25.69 -12.67
CA PRO A 13 9.06 -24.63 -11.67
C PRO A 13 8.03 -23.56 -12.00
N THR A 14 7.16 -23.25 -11.03
CA THR A 14 6.26 -22.10 -11.06
C THR A 14 7.06 -20.85 -11.43
N THR A 15 6.74 -20.27 -12.60
CA THR A 15 7.14 -18.91 -12.96
C THR A 15 7.00 -18.02 -11.72
N PRO A 16 8.01 -17.22 -11.35
CA PRO A 16 7.92 -16.37 -10.17
C PRO A 16 6.67 -15.50 -10.33
N ALA A 17 5.74 -15.60 -9.38
CA ALA A 17 4.50 -14.82 -9.38
C ALA A 17 4.85 -13.35 -9.65
N MET A 18 4.23 -12.71 -10.65
CA MET A 18 4.65 -11.37 -11.10
C MET A 18 4.64 -10.32 -9.99
N ALA A 19 3.83 -10.51 -8.96
CA ALA A 19 3.86 -9.69 -7.75
C ALA A 19 5.28 -9.56 -7.15
N ALA A 20 6.10 -10.60 -7.26
CA ALA A 20 7.48 -10.66 -6.76
C ALA A 20 8.49 -9.91 -7.64
N THR A 21 8.10 -9.48 -8.85
CA THR A 21 8.97 -8.75 -9.79
C THR A 21 8.52 -7.32 -10.01
N VAL A 22 7.21 -7.04 -9.93
CA VAL A 22 6.65 -5.71 -10.14
C VAL A 22 6.91 -4.81 -8.94
N ARG A 23 7.64 -3.70 -9.17
CA ARG A 23 7.94 -2.69 -8.15
C ARG A 23 6.69 -1.90 -7.75
N PHE A 24 6.50 -1.71 -6.45
CA PHE A 24 5.44 -0.87 -5.88
C PHE A 24 5.52 0.57 -6.37
N GLY A 25 6.72 1.11 -6.59
CA GLY A 25 6.92 2.43 -7.17
C GLY A 25 6.20 2.64 -8.51
N LEU A 26 6.02 1.59 -9.33
CA LEU A 26 5.27 1.67 -10.59
C LEU A 26 3.77 1.89 -10.34
N LEU A 27 3.22 1.19 -9.35
CA LEU A 27 1.83 1.35 -8.91
C LEU A 27 1.60 2.75 -8.33
N VAL A 28 2.54 3.24 -7.52
CA VAL A 28 2.52 4.59 -6.94
C VAL A 28 2.56 5.68 -8.02
N ALA A 29 3.40 5.52 -9.04
CA ALA A 29 3.46 6.43 -10.18
C ALA A 29 2.12 6.48 -10.94
N MET A 30 1.48 5.33 -11.13
CA MET A 30 0.14 5.25 -11.72
C MET A 30 -0.89 6.01 -10.85
N PHE A 31 -0.92 5.76 -9.54
CA PHE A 31 -1.83 6.46 -8.64
C PHE A 31 -1.64 7.98 -8.69
N GLN A 32 -0.39 8.46 -8.63
CA GLN A 32 -0.07 9.88 -8.72
C GLN A 32 -0.57 10.48 -10.03
N ALA A 33 -0.38 9.79 -11.15
CA ALA A 33 -0.85 10.27 -12.44
C ALA A 33 -2.39 10.29 -12.53
N MET A 34 -3.08 9.28 -11.96
CA MET A 34 -4.55 9.25 -11.89
C MET A 34 -5.15 10.38 -11.05
N THR A 35 -4.46 10.87 -10.01
CA THR A 35 -4.95 12.03 -9.24
C THR A 35 -5.09 13.30 -10.07
N ARG A 36 -4.34 13.41 -11.19
CA ARG A 36 -4.39 14.57 -12.09
C ARG A 36 -5.44 14.40 -13.19
N ASP A 37 -5.91 13.18 -13.41
CA ASP A 37 -6.89 12.88 -14.44
C ASP A 37 -8.30 13.27 -13.98
N ARG A 38 -8.95 14.14 -14.76
CA ARG A 38 -10.30 14.62 -14.46
C ARG A 38 -11.41 13.67 -14.87
N THR A 39 -11.14 12.75 -15.82
CA THR A 39 -12.16 11.86 -16.37
C THR A 39 -11.91 10.41 -15.99
N SER A 40 -13.01 9.66 -15.81
CA SER A 40 -12.99 8.23 -15.52
C SER A 40 -12.32 7.41 -16.62
N ALA A 41 -12.53 7.79 -17.88
CA ALA A 41 -11.91 7.15 -19.04
C ALA A 41 -10.37 7.19 -18.99
N LYS A 42 -9.76 8.33 -18.62
CA LYS A 42 -8.29 8.44 -18.49
C LYS A 42 -7.77 7.56 -17.36
N LYS A 43 -8.44 7.57 -16.22
CA LYS A 43 -8.10 6.71 -15.07
C LYS A 43 -8.19 5.21 -15.46
N ARG A 44 -9.25 4.79 -16.15
CA ARG A 44 -9.40 3.42 -16.69
C ARG A 44 -8.26 3.07 -17.65
N GLY A 45 -7.91 4.00 -18.54
CA GLY A 45 -6.79 3.83 -19.46
C GLY A 45 -5.45 3.63 -18.77
N ARG A 46 -5.17 4.37 -17.67
CA ARG A 46 -3.96 4.18 -16.87
C ARG A 46 -3.92 2.82 -16.17
N LEU A 47 -5.03 2.42 -15.57
CA LEU A 47 -5.14 1.11 -14.92
C LEU A 47 -4.90 -0.01 -15.93
N ARG A 48 -5.56 0.05 -17.10
CA ARG A 48 -5.36 -0.92 -18.17
C ARG A 48 -3.91 -0.98 -18.63
N THR A 49 -3.30 0.18 -18.89
CA THR A 49 -1.89 0.26 -19.29
C THR A 49 -0.95 -0.34 -18.25
N PHE A 50 -1.22 -0.10 -16.96
CA PHE A 50 -0.44 -0.69 -15.88
C PHE A 50 -0.56 -2.21 -15.84
N LEU A 51 -1.78 -2.75 -15.89
CA LEU A 51 -2.01 -4.19 -15.88
C LEU A 51 -1.39 -4.88 -17.10
N ASP A 52 -1.58 -4.32 -18.30
CA ASP A 52 -1.03 -4.87 -19.53
C ASP A 52 0.51 -4.88 -19.50
N ARG A 53 1.15 -3.83 -18.96
CA ARG A 53 2.62 -3.75 -18.88
C ARG A 53 3.22 -4.59 -17.75
N ALA A 54 2.57 -4.62 -16.59
CA ALA A 54 3.11 -5.28 -15.40
C ALA A 54 2.77 -6.78 -15.36
N TYR A 55 1.67 -7.19 -15.98
CA TYR A 55 1.13 -8.55 -15.89
C TYR A 55 0.74 -9.17 -17.24
N GLY A 56 0.81 -8.44 -18.36
CA GLY A 56 0.31 -8.92 -19.65
C GLY A 56 0.98 -10.19 -20.18
N ALA A 57 2.21 -10.50 -19.76
CA ALA A 57 2.93 -11.72 -20.14
C ALA A 57 2.49 -12.97 -19.35
N SER A 58 1.86 -12.79 -18.18
CA SER A 58 1.62 -13.87 -17.22
C SER A 58 0.15 -14.32 -17.16
N GLY A 59 -0.71 -13.67 -17.93
CA GLY A 59 -2.16 -13.93 -17.91
C GLY A 59 -2.89 -13.13 -16.83
N ARG A 60 -4.23 -13.17 -16.89
CA ARG A 60 -5.12 -12.39 -16.02
C ARG A 60 -5.15 -12.85 -14.56
N ASP A 61 -4.69 -14.06 -14.29
CA ASP A 61 -4.80 -14.69 -12.96
C ASP A 61 -3.86 -14.05 -11.92
N ASP A 62 -2.80 -13.35 -12.35
CA ASP A 62 -1.86 -12.68 -11.45
C ASP A 62 -2.30 -11.27 -11.01
N TYR A 63 -3.41 -10.75 -11.55
CA TYR A 63 -3.83 -9.36 -11.31
C TYR A 63 -4.25 -9.13 -9.86
N PHE A 64 -4.66 -10.19 -9.16
CA PHE A 64 -5.23 -10.10 -7.81
C PHE A 64 -4.30 -9.37 -6.83
N SER A 65 -3.00 -9.63 -6.91
CA SER A 65 -1.98 -9.05 -6.03
C SER A 65 -1.87 -7.51 -6.16
N ALA A 66 -2.12 -6.97 -7.36
CA ALA A 66 -2.21 -5.53 -7.59
C ALA A 66 -3.62 -4.99 -7.32
N LEU A 67 -4.67 -5.71 -7.75
CA LEU A 67 -6.06 -5.27 -7.61
C LEU A 67 -6.46 -5.09 -6.15
N ARG A 68 -5.96 -5.91 -5.23
CA ARG A 68 -6.23 -5.73 -3.79
C ARG A 68 -5.61 -4.47 -3.20
N LEU A 69 -4.51 -3.96 -3.76
CA LEU A 69 -3.91 -2.68 -3.37
C LEU A 69 -4.62 -1.49 -4.03
N ILE A 70 -5.14 -1.69 -5.25
CA ILE A 70 -5.88 -0.67 -6.00
C ILE A 70 -7.29 -0.51 -5.40
N LEU A 71 -7.95 -1.61 -5.05
CA LEU A 71 -9.32 -1.67 -4.56
C LEU A 71 -9.35 -2.29 -3.14
N PRO A 72 -8.74 -1.62 -2.14
CA PRO A 72 -8.62 -2.19 -0.80
C PRO A 72 -9.96 -2.39 -0.08
N SER A 73 -11.03 -1.77 -0.55
CA SER A 73 -12.41 -1.99 -0.06
C SER A 73 -13.05 -3.27 -0.57
N LEU A 74 -12.58 -3.81 -1.70
CA LEU A 74 -13.06 -5.06 -2.28
C LEU A 74 -12.22 -6.27 -1.85
N ASP A 75 -11.10 -6.05 -1.18
CA ASP A 75 -10.30 -7.10 -0.56
C ASP A 75 -11.03 -7.65 0.68
N ARG A 76 -11.70 -8.79 0.48
CA ARG A 76 -12.41 -9.53 1.53
C ARG A 76 -11.50 -10.51 2.29
N GLU A 77 -10.36 -10.89 1.72
CA GLU A 77 -9.41 -11.80 2.37
C GLU A 77 -8.65 -11.08 3.48
N ARG A 78 -8.27 -9.83 3.23
CA ARG A 78 -7.60 -9.00 4.23
C ARG A 78 -8.64 -8.31 5.08
N GLY A 79 -8.78 -8.79 6.33
CA GLY A 79 -9.63 -8.21 7.35
C GLY A 79 -9.36 -6.74 7.65
N SER A 80 -9.96 -6.21 8.71
CA SER A 80 -9.63 -4.85 9.17
C SER A 80 -8.20 -4.83 9.71
N TYR A 81 -7.40 -3.82 9.34
CA TYR A 81 -6.10 -3.60 9.97
C TYR A 81 -6.22 -3.15 11.44
N GLY A 82 -7.44 -2.84 11.91
CA GLY A 82 -7.67 -2.28 13.25
C GLY A 82 -7.01 -0.92 13.46
N LEU A 83 -6.66 -0.22 12.38
CA LEU A 83 -5.93 1.05 12.39
C LEU A 83 -6.82 2.16 11.82
N LYS A 84 -7.61 2.78 12.71
CA LYS A 84 -8.17 4.11 12.43
C LYS A 84 -7.09 5.17 12.57
N GLU A 85 -7.34 6.37 12.08
CA GLU A 85 -6.34 7.44 11.96
C GLU A 85 -5.66 7.76 13.30
N ALA A 86 -6.39 7.80 14.41
CA ALA A 86 -5.81 8.03 15.73
C ALA A 86 -4.88 6.89 16.20
N ALA A 87 -5.28 5.63 15.96
CA ALA A 87 -4.46 4.47 16.29
C ALA A 87 -3.23 4.39 15.39
N LEU A 88 -3.38 4.73 14.11
CA LEU A 88 -2.30 4.80 13.14
C LEU A 88 -1.31 5.93 13.47
N ALA A 89 -1.80 7.10 13.93
CA ALA A 89 -0.95 8.18 14.44
C ALA A 89 -0.07 7.70 15.60
N ALA A 90 -0.66 7.03 16.59
CA ALA A 90 0.06 6.50 17.74
C ALA A 90 1.10 5.45 17.32
N ALA A 91 0.73 4.54 16.41
CA ALA A 91 1.65 3.53 15.89
C ALA A 91 2.79 4.15 15.06
N LEU A 92 2.55 5.22 14.30
CA LEU A 92 3.60 5.95 13.56
C LEU A 92 4.56 6.70 14.50
N VAL A 93 4.06 7.32 15.56
CA VAL A 93 4.91 7.97 16.58
C VAL A 93 5.85 6.94 17.22
N GLU A 94 5.32 5.76 17.57
CA GLU A 94 6.12 4.66 18.11
C GLU A 94 7.12 4.11 17.08
N ALA A 95 6.68 3.91 15.83
CA ALA A 95 7.52 3.40 14.74
C ALA A 95 8.69 4.35 14.37
N LEU A 96 8.48 5.65 14.53
CA LEU A 96 9.48 6.70 14.32
C LEU A 96 10.39 6.93 15.53
N GLY A 97 10.03 6.39 16.71
CA GLY A 97 10.78 6.59 17.95
C GLY A 97 10.87 8.05 18.39
N ILE A 98 9.87 8.88 18.07
CA ILE A 98 9.87 10.31 18.40
C ILE A 98 9.15 10.57 19.72
N ALA A 99 9.59 11.61 20.44
CA ALA A 99 8.95 12.03 21.68
C ALA A 99 7.49 12.48 21.43
N LYS A 100 6.59 12.13 22.34
CA LYS A 100 5.14 12.34 22.19
C LYS A 100 4.74 13.82 22.12
N ASP A 101 5.54 14.68 22.73
CA ASP A 101 5.42 16.13 22.78
C ASP A 101 6.15 16.83 21.63
N SER A 102 6.90 16.09 20.80
CA SER A 102 7.57 16.66 19.63
C SER A 102 6.55 17.27 18.65
N PRO A 103 6.91 18.34 17.92
CA PRO A 103 6.00 18.99 16.97
C PRO A 103 5.40 18.02 15.94
N ASP A 104 6.18 17.02 15.54
CA ASP A 104 5.75 15.98 14.60
C ASP A 104 4.73 15.01 15.20
N ALA A 105 4.96 14.57 16.44
CA ALA A 105 4.02 13.70 17.14
C ALA A 105 2.70 14.43 17.40
N VAL A 106 2.76 15.67 17.89
CA VAL A 106 1.58 16.52 18.11
C VAL A 106 0.82 16.75 16.80
N ARG A 107 1.53 16.91 15.68
CA ARG A 107 0.91 17.08 14.36
C ARG A 107 0.22 15.81 13.85
N LEU A 108 0.83 14.65 14.06
CA LEU A 108 0.23 13.34 13.73
C LEU A 108 -1.01 13.06 14.58
N THR A 109 -0.96 13.33 15.89
CA THR A 109 -2.09 13.08 16.79
C THR A 109 -3.23 14.08 16.60
N ASN A 110 -2.91 15.35 16.33
CA ASN A 110 -3.88 16.42 16.11
C ASN A 110 -4.16 16.70 14.63
N TRP A 111 -4.02 15.71 13.75
CA TRP A 111 -4.17 15.84 12.30
C TRP A 111 -5.48 16.51 11.82
N ARG A 112 -6.57 16.38 12.59
CA ARG A 112 -7.88 17.02 12.31
C ARG A 112 -7.85 18.53 12.54
N ARG A 113 -7.13 18.98 13.56
CA ARG A 113 -7.02 20.39 13.98
C ARG A 113 -5.72 21.04 13.51
N GLY A 114 -4.82 20.27 12.89
CA GLY A 114 -3.38 20.52 12.83
C GLY A 114 -2.95 21.87 12.25
N GLY A 115 -2.87 22.88 13.12
CA GLY A 115 -2.04 24.07 12.97
C GLY A 115 -2.24 24.92 11.72
N GLY A 116 -3.43 24.94 11.13
CA GLY A 116 -3.71 25.77 9.93
C GLY A 116 -2.97 25.34 8.66
N GLY A 117 -2.39 24.13 8.62
CA GLY A 117 -1.68 23.63 7.44
C GLY A 117 -2.65 23.28 6.29
N ARG A 118 -2.18 23.43 5.05
CA ARG A 118 -2.95 23.18 3.80
C ARG A 118 -3.65 21.81 3.71
N ASN A 119 -3.18 20.83 4.49
CA ASN A 119 -3.63 19.44 4.49
C ASN A 119 -4.39 19.02 5.77
N ALA A 120 -4.74 19.97 6.65
CA ALA A 120 -5.53 19.68 7.84
C ALA A 120 -6.85 18.96 7.49
N GLY A 121 -7.19 17.92 8.25
CA GLY A 121 -8.37 17.08 7.97
C GLY A 121 -8.14 15.92 7.01
N ASN A 122 -6.94 15.76 6.43
CA ASN A 122 -6.53 14.54 5.72
C ASN A 122 -5.31 13.92 6.42
N PHE A 123 -5.54 12.81 7.14
CA PHE A 123 -4.48 12.15 7.91
C PHE A 123 -3.32 11.69 7.03
N SER A 124 -3.60 11.06 5.88
CA SER A 124 -2.58 10.50 4.99
C SER A 124 -1.60 11.56 4.50
N LEU A 125 -2.12 12.75 4.15
CA LEU A 125 -1.31 13.89 3.70
C LEU A 125 -0.50 14.50 4.84
N VAL A 126 -1.10 14.69 6.02
CA VAL A 126 -0.39 15.19 7.20
C VAL A 126 0.75 14.24 7.59
N ALA A 127 0.49 12.94 7.61
CA ALA A 127 1.49 11.94 7.92
C ALA A 127 2.61 11.91 6.88
N ALA A 128 2.28 12.00 5.59
CA ALA A 128 3.28 12.08 4.52
C ALA A 128 4.22 13.28 4.67
N GLU A 129 3.73 14.45 5.09
CA GLU A 129 4.58 15.64 5.33
C GLU A 129 5.53 15.46 6.52
N VAL A 130 5.06 14.81 7.59
CA VAL A 130 5.91 14.48 8.74
C VAL A 130 6.99 13.48 8.33
N LEU A 131 6.60 12.46 7.57
CA LEU A 131 7.48 11.42 7.08
C LEU A 131 8.49 11.93 6.04
N GLN A 132 8.11 12.87 5.17
CA GLN A 132 9.00 13.45 4.16
C GLN A 132 10.23 14.13 4.77
N ARG A 133 10.11 14.69 5.97
CA ARG A 133 11.25 15.29 6.69
C ARG A 133 12.19 14.24 7.32
N ARG A 134 11.79 12.98 7.34
CA ARG A 134 12.47 11.88 8.06
C ARG A 134 12.89 10.73 7.14
N GLN A 135 12.25 10.55 6.00
CA GLN A 135 12.57 9.53 5.00
C GLN A 135 13.46 10.10 3.90
N GLY A 136 14.33 9.24 3.35
CA GLY A 136 15.14 9.59 2.18
C GLY A 136 14.28 9.76 0.91
N MET A 137 14.83 10.46 -0.08
CA MET A 137 14.16 10.67 -1.37
C MET A 137 14.10 9.38 -2.20
N THR A 138 14.98 8.42 -1.94
CA THR A 138 15.14 7.18 -2.70
C THR A 138 14.20 6.10 -2.20
N SER A 139 13.51 5.43 -3.13
CA SER A 139 12.72 4.22 -2.84
C SER A 139 13.64 3.06 -2.45
N GLY A 140 13.23 2.24 -1.49
CA GLY A 140 13.90 0.97 -1.18
C GLY A 140 13.60 -0.15 -2.18
N GLY A 141 12.79 0.12 -3.22
CA GLY A 141 12.56 -0.81 -4.33
C GLY A 141 11.60 -1.94 -4.01
N LEU A 142 10.71 -1.76 -3.02
CA LEU A 142 9.73 -2.78 -2.63
C LEU A 142 8.91 -3.27 -3.83
N THR A 143 8.67 -4.57 -3.85
CA THR A 143 7.78 -5.24 -4.80
C THR A 143 6.33 -5.22 -4.30
N ILE A 144 5.37 -5.45 -5.20
CA ILE A 144 3.95 -5.60 -4.84
C ILE A 144 3.76 -6.77 -3.87
N LYS A 145 4.52 -7.86 -4.02
CA LYS A 145 4.50 -8.98 -3.08
C LYS A 145 4.95 -8.55 -1.69
N GLU A 146 6.09 -7.88 -1.55
CA GLU A 146 6.59 -7.46 -0.24
C GLU A 146 5.65 -6.48 0.47
N VAL A 147 5.00 -5.61 -0.30
CA VAL A 147 3.95 -4.72 0.24
C VAL A 147 2.76 -5.53 0.74
N ASN A 148 2.29 -6.51 -0.04
CA ASN A 148 1.21 -7.39 0.40
C ASN A 148 1.60 -8.18 1.66
N ASP A 149 2.77 -8.80 1.69
CA ASP A 149 3.27 -9.54 2.86
C ASP A 149 3.37 -8.65 4.11
N ALA A 150 3.73 -7.37 3.96
CA ALA A 150 3.74 -6.41 5.06
C ALA A 150 2.34 -6.05 5.54
N LEU A 151 1.38 -5.86 4.63
CA LEU A 151 -0.01 -5.57 4.96
C LEU A 151 -0.71 -6.80 5.59
N ASP A 152 -0.38 -8.01 5.14
CA ASP A 152 -0.87 -9.25 5.75
C ASP A 152 -0.37 -9.36 7.20
N ARG A 153 0.93 -9.13 7.44
CA ARG A 153 1.49 -9.06 8.81
C ARG A 153 0.84 -7.96 9.65
N LEU A 154 0.57 -6.80 9.07
CA LEU A 154 -0.12 -5.71 9.77
C LEU A 154 -1.54 -6.09 10.19
N SER A 155 -2.25 -6.84 9.33
CA SER A 155 -3.60 -7.34 9.62
C SER A 155 -3.62 -8.45 10.66
N ALA A 156 -2.57 -9.27 10.71
CA ALA A 156 -2.41 -10.35 11.69
C ALA A 156 -1.83 -9.88 13.04
N SER A 157 -1.41 -8.61 13.15
CA SER A 157 -0.89 -8.05 14.40
C SER A 157 -2.01 -7.62 15.33
N ASP A 158 -1.93 -8.00 16.60
CA ASP A 158 -2.94 -7.66 17.61
C ASP A 158 -2.54 -6.43 18.42
N THR A 159 -1.25 -6.25 18.67
CA THR A 159 -0.75 -5.15 19.50
C THR A 159 -0.33 -3.93 18.69
N ARG A 160 -0.37 -2.76 19.34
CA ARG A 160 0.14 -1.51 18.72
C ARG A 160 1.63 -1.62 18.40
N SER A 161 2.41 -2.31 19.22
CA SER A 161 3.86 -2.39 19.06
C SER A 161 4.27 -3.27 17.89
N GLU A 162 3.58 -4.40 17.66
CA GLU A 162 3.76 -5.21 16.46
C GLU A 162 3.45 -4.40 15.19
N LYS A 163 2.33 -3.67 15.21
CA LYS A 163 1.96 -2.77 14.10
C LYS A 163 3.01 -1.68 13.88
N ALA A 164 3.54 -1.09 14.95
CA ALA A 164 4.62 -0.11 14.88
C ALA A 164 5.90 -0.71 14.29
N SER A 165 6.25 -1.96 14.61
CA SER A 165 7.40 -2.67 14.05
C SER A 165 7.26 -2.88 12.53
N VAL A 166 6.07 -3.31 12.07
CA VAL A 166 5.77 -3.45 10.64
C VAL A 166 5.85 -2.09 9.94
N LEU A 167 5.25 -1.05 10.51
CA LEU A 167 5.30 0.31 9.95
C LEU A 167 6.73 0.86 9.92
N SER A 168 7.54 0.63 10.95
CA SER A 168 8.95 1.05 10.99
C SER A 168 9.75 0.40 9.86
N SER A 169 9.50 -0.89 9.60
CA SER A 169 10.12 -1.61 8.49
C SER A 169 9.72 -1.03 7.13
N LEU A 170 8.45 -0.67 6.96
CA LEU A 170 7.97 -0.02 5.73
C LEU A 170 8.58 1.38 5.56
N ILE A 171 8.64 2.18 6.62
CA ILE A 171 9.23 3.54 6.60
C ILE A 171 10.69 3.49 6.14
N LYS A 172 11.47 2.49 6.59
CA LYS A 172 12.88 2.34 6.18
C LYS A 172 13.07 1.92 4.72
N LYS A 173 12.07 1.30 4.10
CA LYS A 173 12.13 0.74 2.73
C LYS A 173 11.35 1.53 1.69
N THR A 174 10.73 2.64 2.07
CA THR A 174 9.91 3.46 1.18
C THR A 174 10.36 4.91 1.20
N ASN A 175 10.10 5.63 0.12
CA ASN A 175 10.13 7.09 0.15
C ASN A 175 8.79 7.66 0.65
N ALA A 176 8.75 8.97 0.88
CA ALA A 176 7.56 9.66 1.40
C ALA A 176 6.31 9.50 0.51
N LEU A 177 6.49 9.42 -0.81
CA LEU A 177 5.38 9.28 -1.75
C LEU A 177 4.79 7.86 -1.69
N GLU A 178 5.63 6.84 -1.67
CA GLU A 178 5.22 5.45 -1.49
C GLU A 178 4.52 5.24 -0.15
N MET A 179 5.10 5.80 0.92
CA MET A 179 4.54 5.69 2.26
C MET A 179 3.17 6.39 2.37
N LYS A 180 3.00 7.55 1.71
CA LYS A 180 1.69 8.21 1.60
C LYS A 180 0.63 7.25 1.04
N TRP A 181 0.92 6.60 -0.09
CA TRP A 181 -0.04 5.67 -0.71
C TRP A 181 -0.30 4.43 0.15
N LEU A 182 0.71 3.92 0.85
CA LEU A 182 0.51 2.84 1.83
C LEU A 182 -0.46 3.25 2.95
N LEU A 183 -0.30 4.45 3.52
CA LEU A 183 -1.21 4.94 4.56
C LEU A 183 -2.65 5.08 4.03
N MET A 184 -2.82 5.54 2.78
CA MET A 184 -4.14 5.61 2.13
C MET A 184 -4.76 4.22 1.93
N ILE A 185 -3.97 3.20 1.59
CA ILE A 185 -4.42 1.80 1.47
C ILE A 185 -4.84 1.25 2.83
N ILE A 186 -4.06 1.50 3.88
CA ILE A 186 -4.34 1.03 5.25
C ILE A 186 -5.65 1.63 5.80
N ILE A 187 -5.89 2.92 5.55
CA ILE A 187 -7.13 3.59 6.01
C ILE A 187 -8.35 3.14 5.21
N LYS A 188 -8.18 2.39 4.10
CA LYS A 188 -9.21 1.83 3.20
C LYS A 188 -10.22 2.85 2.60
N GLY A 189 -10.24 4.10 3.04
CA GLY A 189 -11.29 5.07 2.70
C GLY A 189 -10.96 6.05 1.58
N GLU A 190 -9.72 6.54 1.46
CA GLU A 190 -9.43 7.68 0.57
C GLU A 190 -9.25 7.31 -0.91
N LEU A 191 -8.80 6.08 -1.19
CA LEU A 191 -8.66 5.59 -2.57
C LEU A 191 -10.02 5.32 -3.24
N VAL A 192 -11.01 4.90 -2.45
CA VAL A 192 -12.35 4.55 -2.92
C VAL A 192 -13.01 5.74 -3.62
N LEU A 193 -12.85 6.96 -3.11
CA LEU A 193 -13.42 8.17 -3.71
C LEU A 193 -12.84 8.50 -5.09
N GLN A 194 -11.56 8.18 -5.34
CA GLN A 194 -10.95 8.43 -6.65
C GLN A 194 -11.34 7.41 -7.71
N LEU A 195 -11.67 6.19 -7.27
CA LEU A 195 -12.01 5.01 -8.07
C LEU A 195 -13.52 4.81 -8.24
N LEU A 196 -14.37 5.40 -7.38
CA LEU A 196 -15.83 5.48 -7.63
C LEU A 196 -16.10 6.16 -8.98
N PHE A 197 -15.24 7.10 -9.38
CA PHE A 197 -15.29 7.64 -10.73
C PHE A 197 -15.03 6.60 -11.83
N LEU A 198 -14.30 5.51 -11.60
CA LEU A 198 -14.13 4.46 -12.62
C LEU A 198 -15.39 3.63 -12.87
N TYR A 199 -16.25 3.51 -11.85
CA TYR A 199 -17.53 2.78 -11.87
C TYR A 199 -18.70 3.63 -12.39
N ALA A 200 -18.51 4.94 -12.56
CA ALA A 200 -19.43 5.86 -13.23
C ALA A 200 -18.98 6.15 -14.69
#